data_AF-A0A955QZL0-F1
#
_entry.id   AF-A0A955QZL0-F1
#
_cell.length_a   1.000
_cell.length_b   1.000
_cell.length_c   1.000
_cell.angle_alpha   90.00
_cell.angle_beta   90.00
_cell.angle_gamma   90.00
#
_symmetry.space_group_name_H-M   'P 1'
#
loop_
_entity.id
_entity.type
_entity.pdbx_description
1 polymer ?
#
loop_
_entity_poly.entity_id
_entity_poly.type
_entity_poly.pdbx_seq_one_letter_code
_entity_poly.pdbx_strand_id
1 'polypeptide(L)'
;MNEATRVRDFVRIVVVLNLITLGAVFAGPRYFYMATHWGMDKDEVLRAEGVWDLPNHYRQSFVLAEAIRLETPKNARIFLPGGGGADMDPGPLLKTLLPRRLYFAGSAGYEEKLRMAGTTARSWKVVPVKDTGTCRKNSARKLGETGYWICRLDR
;
A
#
# COMPACT_ATOMS: atom_id res chain seq x y z
N MET A 1 -35.79 -24.22 -41.26
CA MET A 1 -34.57 -24.15 -40.42
C MET A 1 -34.90 -24.81 -39.09
N ASN A 2 -34.28 -25.93 -38.74
CA ASN A 2 -34.70 -26.76 -37.60
C ASN A 2 -34.37 -26.08 -36.25
N GLU A 3 -35.27 -26.19 -35.28
CA GLU A 3 -35.10 -25.60 -33.93
C GLU A 3 -33.81 -26.07 -33.25
N ALA A 4 -33.45 -27.35 -33.41
CA ALA A 4 -32.22 -27.92 -32.88
C ALA A 4 -30.94 -27.25 -33.42
N THR A 5 -30.94 -26.85 -34.70
CA THR A 5 -29.81 -26.14 -35.31
C THR A 5 -29.73 -24.71 -34.78
N ARG A 6 -30.87 -24.04 -34.59
CA ARG A 6 -30.95 -22.68 -34.04
C ARG A 6 -30.47 -22.62 -32.58
N VAL A 7 -30.84 -23.60 -31.76
CA VAL A 7 -30.36 -23.70 -30.37
C VAL A 7 -28.85 -23.95 -30.34
N ARG A 8 -28.34 -24.86 -31.18
CA ARG A 8 -26.90 -25.14 -31.28
C ARG A 8 -26.09 -23.91 -31.68
N ASP A 9 -26.55 -23.16 -32.66
CA ASP A 9 -25.86 -21.96 -33.14
C ASP A 9 -25.91 -20.84 -32.10
N PHE A 10 -27.04 -20.67 -31.41
CA PHE A 10 -27.14 -19.75 -30.28
C PHE A 10 -26.15 -20.08 -29.16
N VAL A 11 -26.08 -21.35 -28.75
CA VAL A 11 -25.12 -21.80 -27.73
C VAL A 11 -23.67 -21.56 -28.19
N ARG A 12 -23.34 -21.83 -29.46
CA ARG A 12 -22.01 -21.55 -30.01
C ARG A 12 -21.66 -20.07 -29.93
N ILE A 13 -22.59 -19.18 -30.28
CA ILE A 13 -22.38 -17.72 -30.19
C ILE A 13 -22.10 -17.33 -28.74
N VAL A 14 -22.90 -17.81 -27.79
CA VAL A 14 -22.70 -17.53 -26.37
C VAL A 14 -21.33 -18.01 -25.90
N VAL A 15 -20.89 -19.22 -26.29
CA VAL A 15 -19.58 -19.75 -25.93
C VAL A 15 -18.45 -18.89 -26.51
N VAL A 16 -18.52 -18.54 -27.80
CA VAL A 16 -17.50 -17.70 -28.45
C VAL A 16 -17.39 -16.33 -27.79
N LEU A 17 -18.53 -15.69 -27.50
CA LEU A 17 -18.54 -14.39 -26.82
C LEU A 17 -17.94 -14.49 -25.42
N ASN A 18 -18.24 -15.55 -24.67
CA ASN A 18 -17.63 -15.77 -23.35
C ASN A 18 -16.10 -15.96 -23.45
N LEU A 19 -15.62 -16.72 -24.44
CA LEU A 19 -14.19 -16.90 -24.66
C LEU A 19 -13.49 -15.59 -25.03
N ILE A 20 -14.11 -14.76 -25.88
CA ILE A 20 -13.59 -13.43 -26.21
C ILE A 20 -13.52 -12.56 -24.96
N THR A 21 -14.57 -12.54 -24.13
CA THR A 21 -14.59 -11.78 -22.88
C THR A 21 -13.49 -12.26 -21.93
N LEU A 22 -13.35 -13.57 -21.73
CA LEU A 22 -12.29 -14.14 -20.88
C LEU A 22 -10.89 -13.73 -21.38
N GLY A 23 -10.67 -13.81 -22.69
CA GLY A 23 -9.41 -13.43 -23.32
C GLY A 23 -9.12 -11.93 -23.20
N ALA A 24 -10.05 -11.08 -23.62
CA ALA A 24 -9.82 -9.64 -23.74
C ALA A 24 -9.91 -8.89 -22.41
N VAL A 25 -10.79 -9.31 -21.50
CA VAL A 25 -11.07 -8.57 -20.25
C VAL A 25 -10.22 -9.09 -19.09
N PHE A 26 -9.92 -10.38 -19.03
CA PHE A 26 -9.22 -10.97 -17.88
C PHE A 26 -7.81 -11.45 -18.22
N ALA A 27 -7.65 -12.31 -19.23
CA ALA A 27 -6.35 -12.94 -19.52
C ALA A 27 -5.35 -11.98 -20.18
N GLY A 28 -5.79 -11.26 -21.21
CA GLY A 28 -4.97 -10.33 -21.99
C GLY A 28 -4.31 -9.24 -21.13
N PRO A 29 -5.08 -8.53 -20.28
CA PRO A 29 -4.53 -7.52 -19.39
C PRO A 29 -3.46 -8.06 -18.45
N ARG A 30 -3.69 -9.24 -17.86
CA ARG A 30 -2.73 -9.88 -16.96
C ARG A 30 -1.47 -10.30 -17.69
N TYR A 31 -1.60 -10.85 -18.89
CA TYR A 31 -0.45 -11.19 -19.72
C TYR A 31 0.37 -9.94 -20.07
N PHE A 32 -0.28 -8.85 -20.48
CA PHE A 32 0.39 -7.59 -20.75
C PHE A 32 1.11 -7.04 -19.51
N TYR A 33 0.47 -7.09 -18.34
CA TYR A 33 1.09 -6.67 -17.08
C TYR A 33 2.33 -7.52 -16.74
N MET A 34 2.22 -8.85 -16.83
CA MET A 34 3.34 -9.75 -16.58
C MET A 34 4.49 -9.51 -17.54
N ALA A 35 4.21 -9.25 -18.82
CA ALA A 35 5.23 -8.98 -19.83
C ALA A 35 5.92 -7.62 -19.59
N THR A 36 5.16 -6.59 -19.24
CA THR A 36 5.70 -5.24 -19.01
C THR A 36 6.45 -5.08 -17.70
N HIS A 37 6.14 -5.91 -16.70
CA HIS A 37 6.80 -5.91 -15.38
C HIS A 37 7.77 -7.09 -15.23
N TRP A 38 8.08 -7.80 -16.33
CA TRP A 38 9.00 -8.92 -16.31
C TRP A 38 10.41 -8.46 -15.92
N GLY A 39 10.98 -9.09 -14.90
CA GLY A 39 12.32 -8.76 -14.42
C GLY A 39 12.40 -7.60 -13.41
N MET A 40 11.28 -6.97 -13.05
CA MET A 40 11.24 -6.05 -11.91
C MET A 40 11.51 -6.78 -10.60
N ASP A 41 12.14 -6.09 -9.65
CA ASP A 41 12.31 -6.63 -8.30
C ASP A 41 10.95 -6.75 -7.58
N LYS A 42 10.88 -7.66 -6.61
CA LYS A 42 9.66 -7.88 -5.82
C LYS A 42 9.14 -6.59 -5.19
N ASP A 43 10.01 -5.74 -4.64
CA ASP A 43 9.59 -4.50 -3.99
C ASP A 43 9.08 -3.45 -5.00
N GLU A 44 9.48 -3.55 -6.27
CA GLU A 44 9.03 -2.68 -7.36
C GLU A 44 7.66 -3.11 -7.89
N VAL A 45 7.46 -4.42 -8.09
CA VAL A 45 6.16 -5.00 -8.49
C VAL A 45 5.07 -4.65 -7.48
N LEU A 46 5.39 -4.65 -6.19
CA LEU A 46 4.44 -4.34 -5.12
C LEU A 46 4.00 -2.86 -5.12
N ARG A 47 4.78 -1.96 -5.73
CA ARG A 47 4.46 -0.52 -5.86
C ARG A 47 3.82 -0.17 -7.20
N ALA A 48 3.71 -1.11 -8.12
CA ALA A 48 3.02 -0.91 -9.39
C ALA A 48 1.49 -0.82 -9.19
N GLU A 49 0.80 -0.23 -10.16
CA GLU A 49 -0.65 0.01 -10.13
C GLU A 49 -1.51 -1.26 -10.18
N GLY A 50 -0.90 -2.40 -10.49
CA GLY A 50 -1.62 -3.65 -10.75
C GLY A 50 -2.19 -3.69 -12.16
N VAL A 51 -3.05 -4.68 -12.41
CA VAL A 51 -3.73 -4.84 -13.69
C VAL A 51 -5.02 -4.04 -13.63
N TRP A 52 -5.52 -3.48 -14.74
CA TRP A 52 -6.74 -2.67 -14.70
C TRP A 52 -7.99 -3.46 -14.25
N ASP A 53 -8.04 -4.78 -14.48
CA ASP A 53 -9.11 -5.67 -13.97
C ASP A 53 -8.91 -6.06 -12.49
N LEU A 54 -7.71 -5.84 -11.95
CA LEU A 54 -7.33 -6.14 -10.58
C LEU A 54 -6.31 -5.10 -10.05
N PRO A 55 -6.77 -3.87 -9.77
CA PRO A 55 -5.88 -2.79 -9.37
C PRO A 55 -5.26 -3.07 -8.00
N ASN A 56 -4.03 -2.57 -7.80
CA ASN A 56 -3.31 -2.72 -6.55
C ASN A 56 -3.81 -1.71 -5.51
N HIS A 57 -4.80 -2.14 -4.72
CA HIS A 57 -5.35 -1.34 -3.62
C HIS A 57 -4.34 -1.02 -2.50
N TYR A 58 -3.19 -1.71 -2.44
CA TYR A 58 -2.18 -1.53 -1.40
C TYR A 58 -0.97 -0.73 -1.85
N ARG A 59 -0.94 -0.26 -3.11
CA ARG A 59 0.18 0.50 -3.68
C ARG A 59 0.64 1.64 -2.77
N GLN A 60 -0.30 2.41 -2.24
CA GLN A 60 -0.02 3.53 -1.35
C GLN A 60 0.65 3.09 -0.05
N SER A 61 0.20 1.99 0.56
CA SER A 61 0.86 1.37 1.72
C SER A 61 2.31 0.99 1.43
N PHE A 62 2.58 0.40 0.25
CA PHE A 62 3.95 0.01 -0.14
C PHE A 62 4.86 1.22 -0.35
N VAL A 63 4.39 2.24 -1.07
CA VAL A 63 5.15 3.48 -1.33
C VAL A 63 5.45 4.21 -0.03
N LEU A 64 4.47 4.34 0.85
CA LEU A 64 4.63 4.93 2.17
C LEU A 64 5.59 4.14 3.06
N ALA A 65 5.46 2.81 3.06
CA ALA A 65 6.33 1.95 3.84
C ALA A 65 7.80 2.08 3.39
N GLU A 66 8.04 2.12 2.09
CA GLU A 66 9.38 2.36 1.54
C GLU A 66 9.92 3.75 1.93
N ALA A 67 9.10 4.80 1.81
CA ALA A 67 9.51 6.15 2.20
C ALA A 67 9.94 6.20 3.68
N ILE A 68 9.18 5.56 4.58
CA ILE A 68 9.55 5.45 6.00
C ILE A 68 10.83 4.60 6.16
N ARG A 69 11.01 3.55 5.35
CA ARG A 69 12.20 2.70 5.38
C ARG A 69 13.47 3.48 5.04
N LEU A 70 13.39 4.38 4.07
CA LEU A 70 14.52 5.22 3.64
C LEU A 70 14.89 6.27 4.70
N GLU A 71 13.89 6.81 5.42
CA GLU A 71 14.12 7.86 6.43
C GLU A 71 14.51 7.33 7.82
N THR A 72 14.39 6.01 8.07
CA THR A 72 14.55 5.47 9.42
C THR A 72 15.43 4.22 9.47
N PRO A 73 16.26 4.06 10.52
CA PRO A 73 17.04 2.84 10.71
C PRO A 73 16.13 1.63 11.01
N LYS A 74 16.61 0.42 10.75
CA LYS A 74 15.85 -0.83 10.95
C LYS A 74 15.32 -1.01 12.38
N ASN A 75 16.02 -0.49 13.39
CA ASN A 75 15.62 -0.61 14.80
C ASN A 75 14.81 0.59 15.31
N ALA A 76 14.31 1.44 14.42
CA ALA A 76 13.48 2.58 14.76
C ALA A 76 12.16 2.17 15.43
N ARG A 77 11.69 3.04 16.33
CA ARG A 77 10.32 3.05 16.83
C ARG A 77 9.51 4.02 15.99
N ILE A 78 8.46 3.55 15.35
CA ILE A 78 7.61 4.34 14.46
C ILE A 78 6.24 4.48 15.09
N PHE A 79 5.82 5.71 15.31
CA PHE A 79 4.49 6.08 15.78
C PHE A 79 3.66 6.50 14.58
N LEU A 80 2.62 5.73 14.28
CA LEU A 80 1.73 5.93 13.15
C LEU A 80 0.41 6.57 13.63
N PRO A 81 -0.21 7.44 12.81
CA PRO A 81 -1.52 7.95 13.12
C PRO A 81 -2.55 6.80 13.16
N GLY A 82 -3.60 6.97 13.97
CA GLY A 82 -4.74 6.06 14.00
C GLY A 82 -5.72 6.43 12.90
N GLY A 83 -6.36 5.43 12.29
CA GLY A 83 -7.41 5.66 11.30
C GLY A 83 -6.95 6.32 9.99
N GLY A 84 -5.70 6.10 9.57
CA GLY A 84 -5.10 6.71 8.37
C GLY A 84 -5.64 6.21 7.02
N GLY A 85 -6.84 5.62 6.98
CA GLY A 85 -7.36 4.91 5.80
C GLY A 85 -6.60 3.62 5.52
N ALA A 86 -6.96 2.96 4.41
CA ALA A 86 -6.41 1.66 3.98
C ALA A 86 -4.86 1.62 3.92
N ASP A 87 -4.20 2.79 3.87
CA ASP A 87 -2.76 2.93 3.70
C ASP A 87 -1.96 2.58 4.97
N MET A 88 -2.56 2.74 6.15
CA MET A 88 -1.87 2.63 7.45
C MET A 88 -2.59 1.73 8.47
N ASP A 89 -3.55 0.92 8.03
CA ASP A 89 -4.29 0.08 8.94
C ASP A 89 -3.37 -0.92 9.68
N PRO A 90 -3.58 -1.11 10.99
CA PRO A 90 -2.78 -2.05 11.79
C PRO A 90 -3.08 -3.49 11.38
N GLY A 91 -2.39 -3.96 10.33
CA GLY A 91 -2.55 -5.31 9.77
C GLY A 91 -1.23 -6.09 9.65
N PRO A 92 -1.31 -7.41 9.38
CA PRO A 92 -0.14 -8.24 9.12
C PRO A 92 0.71 -7.73 7.94
N LEU A 93 0.05 -7.15 6.94
CA LEU A 93 0.71 -6.57 5.77
C LEU A 93 1.68 -5.47 6.20
N LEU A 94 1.21 -4.45 6.93
CA LEU A 94 2.07 -3.32 7.31
C LEU A 94 3.25 -3.74 8.19
N LYS A 95 3.08 -4.74 9.06
CA LYS A 95 4.19 -5.31 9.85
C LYS A 95 5.25 -5.98 8.98
N THR A 96 4.82 -6.60 7.88
CA THR A 96 5.73 -7.22 6.90
C THR A 96 6.46 -6.15 6.10
N LEU A 97 5.77 -5.10 5.67
CA LEU A 97 6.35 -4.00 4.89
C LEU A 97 7.28 -3.11 5.72
N LEU A 98 6.95 -2.92 6.99
CA LEU A 98 7.70 -2.15 7.96
C LEU A 98 8.17 -3.05 9.11
N PRO A 99 9.28 -3.79 8.96
CA PRO A 99 9.84 -4.62 10.02
C PRO A 99 10.57 -3.75 11.06
N ARG A 100 9.81 -2.87 11.72
CA ARG A 100 10.21 -1.92 12.77
C ARG A 100 9.25 -2.05 13.94
N ARG A 101 9.56 -1.43 15.07
CA ARG A 101 8.63 -1.37 16.20
C ARG A 101 7.55 -0.33 15.90
N LEU A 102 6.36 -0.79 15.56
CA LEU A 102 5.23 0.07 15.20
C LEU A 102 4.31 0.29 16.40
N TYR A 103 3.86 1.53 16.56
CA TYR A 103 2.85 1.94 17.53
C TYR A 103 1.78 2.75 16.81
N PHE A 104 0.52 2.38 16.98
CA PHE A 104 -0.60 3.02 16.27
C PHE A 104 -1.40 3.89 17.23
N ALA A 105 -1.79 5.10 16.81
CA ALA A 105 -2.65 5.93 17.63
C ALA A 105 -3.99 5.23 17.90
N GLY A 106 -4.50 5.37 19.11
CA GLY A 106 -5.68 4.63 19.59
C GLY A 106 -5.38 3.23 20.16
N SER A 107 -4.15 2.70 19.99
CA SER A 107 -3.76 1.46 20.67
C SER A 107 -3.44 1.69 22.15
N ALA A 108 -3.61 0.66 22.98
CA ALA A 108 -3.36 0.73 24.41
C ALA A 108 -1.92 1.17 24.73
N GLY A 109 -1.80 2.22 25.56
CA GLY A 109 -0.52 2.80 25.96
C GLY A 109 0.22 3.57 24.85
N TYR A 110 -0.44 3.91 23.74
CA TYR A 110 0.18 4.69 22.67
C TYR A 110 0.69 6.05 23.16
N GLU A 111 -0.15 6.83 23.84
CA GLU A 111 0.20 8.17 24.31
C GLU A 111 1.36 8.16 25.31
N GLU A 112 1.36 7.19 26.22
CA GLU A 112 2.45 7.02 27.19
C GLU A 112 3.77 6.70 26.48
N LYS A 113 3.76 5.77 25.52
CA LYS A 113 4.93 5.41 24.73
C LYS A 113 5.41 6.56 23.85
N LEU A 114 4.50 7.35 23.29
CA LEU A 114 4.82 8.52 22.49
C LEU A 114 5.47 9.62 23.35
N ARG A 115 4.96 9.84 24.56
CA ARG A 115 5.56 10.77 25.53
C ARG A 115 6.98 10.34 25.92
N MET A 116 7.20 9.04 26.17
CA MET A 116 8.53 8.47 26.45
C MET A 116 9.45 8.44 25.22
N ALA A 117 8.90 8.54 24.01
CA ALA A 117 9.68 8.51 22.78
C ALA A 117 10.57 9.73 22.61
N GLY A 118 10.19 10.88 23.20
CA GLY A 118 10.98 12.11 23.16
C GLY A 118 12.34 11.99 23.85
N THR A 119 12.47 11.07 24.80
CA THR A 119 13.74 10.76 25.50
C THR A 119 14.41 9.49 24.99
N THR A 120 13.71 8.70 24.14
CA THR A 120 14.23 7.46 23.59
C THR A 120 14.81 7.69 22.21
N ALA A 121 16.14 7.52 22.07
CA ALA A 121 16.82 7.56 20.79
C ALA A 121 16.14 6.67 19.73
N ARG A 122 16.16 7.14 18.48
CA ARG A 122 15.61 6.42 17.31
C ARG A 122 14.09 6.26 17.34
N SER A 123 13.38 7.33 17.66
CA SER A 123 11.92 7.38 17.63
C SER A 123 11.44 8.39 16.59
N TRP A 124 10.48 7.99 15.76
CA TRP A 124 9.87 8.82 14.73
C TRP A 124 8.35 8.76 14.80
N LYS A 125 7.71 9.88 14.50
CA LYS A 125 6.26 9.99 14.36
C LYS A 125 5.93 10.30 12.91
N VAL A 126 4.99 9.55 12.33
CA VAL A 126 4.41 9.84 11.02
C VAL A 126 3.15 10.65 11.25
N VAL A 127 2.96 11.70 10.45
CA VAL A 127 1.81 12.61 10.54
C VAL A 127 1.29 12.95 9.15
N PRO A 128 -0.04 13.11 8.98
CA PRO A 128 -0.60 13.71 7.76
C PRO A 128 -0.04 15.11 7.51
N VAL A 129 0.01 15.56 6.26
CA VAL A 129 0.45 16.93 5.88
C VAL A 129 -0.23 18.01 6.72
N LYS A 130 -1.54 17.88 6.95
CA LYS A 130 -2.35 18.82 7.75
C LYS A 130 -1.91 18.93 9.22
N ASP A 131 -1.24 17.91 9.75
CA ASP A 131 -0.86 17.80 11.17
C ASP A 131 0.66 18.01 11.39
N THR A 132 1.36 18.53 10.38
CA THR A 132 2.81 18.81 10.43
C THR A 132 3.20 19.79 11.55
N GLY A 133 2.28 20.67 11.96
CA GLY A 133 2.46 21.57 13.11
C GLY A 133 2.64 20.85 14.45
N THR A 134 2.31 19.55 14.54
CA THR A 134 2.56 18.74 15.74
C THR A 134 4.01 18.28 15.88
N CYS A 135 4.85 18.54 14.87
CA CYS A 135 6.26 18.21 14.88
C CYS A 135 7.11 19.37 15.40
N ARG A 136 8.24 19.04 16.04
CA ARG A 136 9.22 20.07 16.44
C ARG A 136 9.74 20.80 15.21
N LYS A 137 10.07 22.09 15.37
CA LYS A 137 10.61 22.93 14.30
C LYS A 137 11.82 22.25 13.64
N ASN A 138 11.83 22.18 12.31
CA ASN A 138 12.89 21.54 11.49
C ASN A 138 13.10 20.03 11.70
N SER A 139 12.19 19.33 12.41
CA SER A 139 12.27 17.87 12.59
C SER A 139 11.50 17.08 11.53
N ALA A 140 10.63 17.76 10.78
CA ALA A 140 9.71 17.15 9.83
C ALA A 140 10.34 17.01 8.44
N ARG A 141 10.19 15.82 7.85
CA ARG A 141 10.59 15.51 6.47
C ARG A 141 9.41 14.95 5.71
N LYS A 142 9.27 15.32 4.45
CA LYS A 142 8.21 14.82 3.57
C LYS A 142 8.51 13.37 3.16
N LEU A 143 7.50 12.49 3.23
CA LEU A 143 7.62 11.09 2.79
C LEU A 143 7.20 10.95 1.32
N GLY A 144 7.96 11.54 0.39
CA GLY A 144 7.63 11.52 -1.04
C GLY A 144 6.24 12.12 -1.34
N GLU A 145 5.50 11.52 -2.27
CA GLU A 145 4.15 11.97 -2.66
C GLU A 145 3.02 11.24 -1.92
N THR A 146 3.27 10.79 -0.69
CA THR A 146 2.32 9.98 0.08
C THR A 146 1.26 10.79 0.83
N GLY A 147 1.39 12.12 0.88
CA GLY A 147 0.55 12.96 1.75
C GLY A 147 0.90 12.87 3.24
N TYR A 148 2.02 12.22 3.58
CA TYR A 148 2.53 12.08 4.93
C TYR A 148 3.91 12.70 5.11
N TRP A 149 4.20 13.04 6.36
CA TRP A 149 5.49 13.53 6.83
C TRP A 149 5.97 12.65 7.97
N ILE A 150 7.28 12.62 8.17
CA ILE A 150 7.91 11.93 9.27
C ILE A 150 8.72 12.92 10.10
N CYS A 151 8.60 12.80 11.42
CA CYS A 151 9.20 13.70 12.37
C CYS A 151 10.03 12.90 13.37
N ARG A 152 11.26 13.35 13.59
CA ARG A 152 12.14 12.75 14.58
C ARG A 152 11.77 13.25 15.98
N LEU A 153 11.60 12.34 16.94
CA LEU A 153 11.13 12.66 18.30
C LEU A 153 12.26 12.83 19.32
N ASP A 154 13.41 12.18 19.09
CA ASP A 154 14.55 12.15 20.01
C ASP A 154 15.52 13.34 19.84
N ARG A 155 15.12 14.39 19.12
CA ARG A 155 15.88 15.62 18.92
C ARG A 155 15.03 16.86 19.19
#